data_AF-A0A6B3G5E4-F1
#
_entry.id   AF-A0A6B3G5E4-F1
#
_cell.length_a   1.000
_cell.length_b   1.000
_cell.length_c   1.000
_cell.angle_alpha   90.00
_cell.angle_beta   90.00
_cell.angle_gamma   90.00
#
_symmetry.space_group_name_H-M   'P 1'
#
loop_
_entity.id
_entity.type
_entity.pdbx_description
1 polymer ?
#
loop_
_entity_poly.entity_id
_entity_poly.type
_entity_poly.pdbx_seq_one_letter_code
_entity_poly.pdbx_strand_id
1 'polypeptide(L)'
;MRTEEVLAAIATGLWRWDNAAGTVTLDAEAARLLGLPPEPGSYREAAVRSRFHPVDWNEIYGVVNLAVAEGSLAEARLRIVDERGQVLRTVRSRSKPV
;
A
#
# COMPACT_ATOMS: atom_id res chain seq x y z
N MET A 1 5.72 4.27 24.89
CA MET A 1 5.85 3.81 23.50
C MET A 1 4.52 4.00 22.82
N ARG A 2 4.47 4.81 21.76
CA ARG A 2 3.25 5.06 20.99
C ARG A 2 3.04 3.92 19.98
N THR A 3 1.79 3.64 19.59
CA THR A 3 1.47 2.52 18.69
C THR A 3 2.23 2.62 17.36
N GLU A 4 2.39 3.83 16.85
CA GLU A 4 3.10 4.13 15.61
C GLU A 4 4.59 3.74 15.69
N GLU A 5 5.23 3.93 16.85
CA GLU A 5 6.62 3.53 17.08
C GLU A 5 6.78 2.00 17.03
N VAL A 6 5.81 1.26 17.57
CA VAL A 6 5.80 -0.21 17.52
C VAL A 6 5.65 -0.71 16.09
N LEU A 7 4.68 -0.16 15.36
CA LEU A 7 4.42 -0.54 13.97
C LEU A 7 5.63 -0.26 13.10
N ALA A 8 6.25 0.91 13.23
CA ALA A 8 7.48 1.26 12.53
C ALA A 8 8.64 0.31 12.89
N ALA A 9 8.80 -0.05 14.17
CA ALA A 9 9.86 -0.97 14.61
C ALA A 9 9.76 -2.37 13.99
N ILE A 10 8.55 -2.79 13.58
CA ILE A 10 8.31 -4.06 12.87
C ILE A 10 8.04 -3.87 11.38
N ALA A 11 8.43 -2.72 10.82
CA ALA A 11 8.25 -2.37 9.41
C ALA A 11 6.80 -2.49 8.91
N THR A 12 5.85 -1.99 9.71
CA THR A 12 4.44 -1.92 9.38
C THR A 12 4.03 -0.46 9.26
N GLY A 13 3.62 -0.07 8.06
CA GLY A 13 3.03 1.25 7.80
C GLY A 13 1.52 1.17 7.67
N LEU A 14 0.84 2.27 7.99
CA LEU A 14 -0.58 2.46 7.81
C LEU A 14 -0.87 3.24 6.53
N TRP A 15 -1.95 2.85 5.87
CA TRP A 15 -2.44 3.55 4.69
C TRP A 15 -3.98 3.56 4.67
N ARG A 16 -4.53 4.52 3.92
CA ARG A 16 -5.95 4.60 3.63
C ARG A 16 -6.13 4.99 2.17
N TRP A 17 -6.99 4.28 1.46
CA TRP A 17 -7.43 4.66 0.13
C TRP A 17 -8.84 5.24 0.20
N ASP A 18 -8.99 6.43 -0.35
CA ASP A 18 -10.27 7.06 -0.63
C ASP A 18 -10.60 6.82 -2.11
N ASN A 19 -11.50 5.88 -2.37
CA ASN A 19 -11.92 5.53 -3.73
C ASN A 19 -12.69 6.68 -4.41
N ALA A 20 -13.45 7.48 -3.65
CA ALA A 20 -14.18 8.60 -4.22
C ALA A 20 -13.24 9.75 -4.64
N ALA A 21 -12.21 10.01 -3.83
CA ALA A 21 -11.19 11.02 -4.12
C ALA A 21 -10.07 10.52 -5.03
N GLY A 22 -9.90 9.20 -5.21
CA GLY A 22 -8.79 8.59 -5.95
C GLY A 22 -7.42 8.85 -5.30
N THR A 23 -7.39 8.99 -3.97
CA THR A 23 -6.17 9.31 -3.22
C THR A 23 -5.83 8.24 -2.18
N VAL A 24 -4.53 8.06 -1.96
CA VAL A 24 -3.98 7.16 -0.94
C VAL A 24 -3.20 7.99 0.06
N THR A 25 -3.62 7.96 1.31
CA THR A 25 -2.86 8.54 2.42
C THR A 25 -1.93 7.48 3.00
N LEU A 26 -0.67 7.83 3.18
CA LEU A 26 0.39 6.97 3.73
C LEU A 26 0.99 7.63 4.96
N ASP A 27 1.32 6.84 5.98
CA ASP A 27 2.30 7.28 6.97
C ASP A 27 3.73 7.18 6.41
N ALA A 28 4.70 7.66 7.19
CA ALA A 28 6.11 7.68 6.79
C ALA A 28 6.66 6.28 6.50
N GLU A 29 6.20 5.26 7.25
CA GLU A 29 6.69 3.89 7.10
C GLU A 29 6.10 3.21 5.86
N ALA A 30 4.81 3.42 5.59
CA ALA A 30 4.16 2.95 4.37
C ALA A 30 4.79 3.61 3.14
N ALA A 31 5.05 4.92 3.18
CA ALA A 31 5.73 5.63 2.11
C ALA A 31 7.15 5.07 1.88
N ARG A 32 7.92 4.85 2.95
CA ARG A 32 9.25 4.22 2.90
C ARG A 32 9.21 2.81 2.30
N LEU A 33 8.24 1.99 2.70
CA LEU A 33 8.06 0.63 2.18
C LEU A 33 7.69 0.61 0.69
N LEU A 34 6.94 1.62 0.23
CA LEU A 34 6.55 1.82 -1.17
C LEU A 34 7.63 2.52 -2.02
N GLY A 35 8.76 2.91 -1.44
CA GLY A 35 9.83 3.63 -2.16
C GLY A 35 9.46 5.08 -2.51
N LEU A 36 8.53 5.69 -1.77
CA LEU A 36 8.18 7.10 -1.81
C LEU A 36 9.00 7.89 -0.77
N PRO A 37 9.00 9.24 -0.81
CA PRO A 37 9.61 10.04 0.26
C PRO A 37 9.11 9.58 1.63
N PRO A 38 9.99 9.29 2.61
CA PRO A 38 9.65 8.63 3.86
C PRO A 38 9.05 9.62 4.89
N GLU A 39 7.98 10.29 4.48
CA GLU A 39 7.22 11.27 5.25
C GLU A 39 5.72 11.04 5.03
N PRO A 40 4.85 11.41 5.99
CA PRO A 40 3.41 11.26 5.80
C PRO A 40 2.93 12.09 4.61
N GLY A 41 2.07 11.50 3.76
CA GLY A 41 1.66 12.15 2.52
C GLY A 41 0.37 11.60 1.93
N SER A 42 -0.27 12.39 1.07
CA SER A 42 -1.40 11.98 0.25
C SER A 42 -0.97 11.95 -1.21
N TYR A 43 -1.20 10.82 -1.86
CA TYR A 43 -0.74 10.53 -3.21
C TYR A 43 -1.92 10.17 -4.10
N ARG A 44 -1.82 10.45 -5.39
CA ARG A 44 -2.75 9.86 -6.37
C ARG A 44 -2.56 8.35 -6.38
N GLU A 45 -3.66 7.59 -6.52
CA GLU A 45 -3.60 6.12 -6.62
C GLU A 45 -2.60 5.65 -7.68
N ALA A 46 -2.57 6.31 -8.84
CA ALA A 46 -1.65 5.98 -9.93
C ALA A 46 -0.16 6.07 -9.53
N ALA A 47 0.21 6.98 -8.62
CA ALA A 47 1.59 7.16 -8.14
C ALA A 47 2.00 6.09 -7.12
N VAL A 48 1.03 5.56 -6.36
CA VAL A 48 1.25 4.39 -5.50
C VAL A 48 1.32 3.12 -6.34
N ARG A 49 0.39 2.97 -7.28
CA ARG A 49 0.34 1.84 -8.22
C ARG A 49 1.63 1.67 -9.00
N SER A 50 2.26 2.76 -9.44
CA SER A 50 3.52 2.68 -10.20
C SER A 50 4.70 2.11 -9.40
N ARG A 51 4.53 1.89 -8.09
CA ARG A 51 5.51 1.23 -7.22
C ARG A 51 5.33 -0.28 -7.18
N PHE A 52 4.25 -0.83 -7.72
CA PHE A 52 4.00 -2.27 -7.74
C PHE A 52 4.51 -2.91 -9.02
N HIS A 53 4.99 -4.15 -8.91
CA HIS A 53 5.26 -4.97 -10.07
C HIS A 53 3.95 -5.15 -10.89
N PRO A 54 3.98 -5.04 -12.24
CA PRO A 54 2.77 -5.02 -13.06
C PRO A 54 1.85 -6.23 -12.89
N VAL A 55 2.43 -7.41 -12.67
CA VAL A 55 1.66 -8.65 -12.42
C VAL A 55 0.88 -8.57 -11.09
N ASP A 56 1.49 -8.02 -10.05
CA ASP A 56 0.89 -7.99 -8.72
C ASP A 56 -0.24 -6.96 -8.64
N TRP A 57 -0.18 -5.90 -9.47
CA TRP A 57 -1.27 -4.93 -9.58
C TRP A 57 -2.58 -5.56 -10.07
N ASN A 58 -2.49 -6.42 -11.10
CA ASN A 58 -3.68 -7.06 -11.66
C ASN A 58 -4.38 -7.96 -10.64
N GLU A 59 -3.58 -8.63 -9.79
CA GLU A 59 -4.08 -9.49 -8.73
C GLU A 59 -4.71 -8.67 -7.58
N ILE A 60 -4.00 -7.68 -7.04
CA ILE A 60 -4.49 -6.91 -5.88
C ILE A 60 -5.74 -6.11 -6.20
N TYR A 61 -5.88 -5.59 -7.42
CA TYR A 61 -7.07 -4.82 -7.80
C TYR A 61 -8.34 -5.68 -7.70
N GLY A 62 -8.29 -6.93 -8.14
CA GLY A 62 -9.41 -7.88 -8.00
C GLY A 62 -9.70 -8.22 -6.54
N VAL A 63 -8.66 -8.51 -5.75
CA VAL A 63 -8.79 -8.85 -4.33
C VAL A 63 -9.41 -7.70 -3.52
N VAL A 64 -8.97 -6.46 -3.75
CA VAL A 64 -9.49 -5.28 -3.06
C VAL A 64 -10.94 -5.00 -3.47
N ASN A 65 -11.28 -5.10 -4.76
CA ASN A 65 -12.66 -4.88 -5.20
C ASN A 65 -13.63 -5.91 -4.63
N LEU A 66 -13.22 -7.18 -4.55
CA LEU A 66 -14.01 -8.21 -3.89
C LEU A 66 -14.22 -7.89 -2.40
N ALA A 67 -13.14 -7.50 -1.71
CA ALA A 67 -13.23 -7.11 -0.30
C ALA A 67 -14.17 -5.92 -0.08
N VAL A 68 -14.17 -4.94 -0.97
CA VAL A 68 -15.11 -3.80 -0.95
C VAL A 68 -16.56 -4.27 -1.16
N ALA A 69 -16.80 -5.16 -2.12
CA ALA A 69 -18.13 -5.67 -2.42
C ALA A 69 -18.72 -6.52 -1.28
N GLU A 70 -17.88 -7.31 -0.61
CA GLU A 70 -18.32 -8.28 0.41
C GLU A 70 -18.13 -7.79 1.85
N GLY A 71 -17.47 -6.64 2.06
CA GLY A 71 -17.08 -6.19 3.40
C GLY A 71 -16.04 -7.10 4.07
N SER A 72 -15.21 -7.77 3.27
CA SER A 72 -14.23 -8.76 3.74
C SER A 72 -12.80 -8.18 3.83
N LEU A 73 -11.84 -9.00 4.26
CA LEU A 73 -10.43 -8.61 4.32
C LEU A 73 -9.76 -8.88 2.97
N ALA A 74 -9.10 -7.87 2.40
CA ALA A 74 -8.14 -8.04 1.33
C ALA A 74 -6.73 -8.27 1.90
N GLU A 75 -6.04 -9.30 1.43
CA GLU A 75 -4.63 -9.56 1.77
C GLU A 75 -3.86 -10.01 0.53
N ALA A 76 -2.68 -9.44 0.32
CA ALA A 76 -1.78 -9.87 -0.75
C ALA A 76 -0.31 -9.62 -0.40
N ARG A 77 0.58 -10.25 -1.17
CA ARG A 77 2.01 -9.96 -1.20
C ARG A 77 2.34 -9.23 -2.49
N LEU A 78 2.94 -8.05 -2.36
CA LEU A 78 3.22 -7.15 -3.49
C LEU A 78 4.71 -6.94 -3.60
N ARG A 79 5.28 -7.16 -4.78
CA ARG A 79 6.64 -6.76 -5.11
C ARG A 79 6.65 -5.26 -5.37
N ILE A 80 7.48 -4.55 -4.63
CA ILE A 80 7.75 -3.13 -4.81
C ILE A 80 8.92 -2.98 -5.78
N VAL A 81 8.76 -2.13 -6.79
CA VAL A 81 9.76 -1.90 -7.84
C VAL A 81 10.31 -0.48 -7.81
N ASP A 82 11.53 -0.32 -8.31
CA ASP A 82 12.09 0.99 -8.62
C ASP A 82 11.60 1.51 -9.98
N GLU A 83 12.11 2.68 -10.39
CA GLU A 83 11.78 3.33 -11.67
C GLU A 83 12.23 2.52 -12.90
N ARG A 84 13.12 1.53 -12.72
CA ARG A 84 13.60 0.62 -13.76
C ARG A 84 12.88 -0.72 -13.75
N GLY A 85 11.90 -0.91 -12.86
CA GLY A 85 11.15 -2.16 -12.69
C GLY A 85 11.90 -3.24 -11.89
N GLN A 86 13.04 -2.93 -11.29
CA GLN A 86 13.76 -3.88 -10.44
C GLN A 86 13.02 -4.06 -9.12
N VAL A 87 12.81 -5.32 -8.71
CA VAL A 87 12.15 -5.63 -7.44
C VAL A 87 13.07 -5.27 -6.28
N LEU A 88 12.65 -4.31 -5.45
CA LEU A 88 13.38 -3.85 -4.28
C LEU A 88 13.07 -4.69 -3.04
N ARG A 89 11.80 -5.08 -2.87
CA ARG A 89 11.30 -5.83 -1.72
C ARG A 89 9.91 -6.40 -1.99
N THR A 90 9.46 -7.28 -1.12
CA THR A 90 8.06 -7.72 -1.07
C THR A 90 7.42 -7.20 0.21
N VAL A 91 6.24 -6.61 0.10
CA VAL A 91 5.42 -6.18 1.25
C VAL A 91 4.18 -7.06 1.34
N ARG A 92 3.66 -7.25 2.55
CA ARG A 92 2.32 -7.79 2.74
C ARG A 92 1.37 -6.61 2.97
N SER A 93 0.34 -6.49 2.14
CA SER A 93 -0.73 -5.53 2.35
C SER A 93 -1.95 -6.23 2.93
N ARG A 94 -2.57 -5.60 3.94
CA ARG A 94 -3.85 -6.02 4.51
C ARG A 94 -4.75 -4.80 4.57
N SER A 95 -5.95 -4.88 4.01
CA SER A 95 -6.94 -3.82 4.08
C SER A 95 -8.34 -4.37 4.24
N LYS A 96 -9.20 -3.56 4.85
CA LYS A 96 -10.63 -3.81 4.94
C LYS A 96 -11.36 -2.52 4.58
N PRO A 97 -12.58 -2.60 4.02
CA PRO A 97 -13.45 -1.45 3.89
C PRO A 97 -13.78 -0.89 5.28
N VAL A 98 -13.93 0.44 5.37
CA VAL A 98 -14.28 1.19 6.59
C VAL A 98 -15.28 2.28 6.26
#